data_AF-A0A2V8XAT9-F1
#
_entry.id   AF-A0A2V8XAT9-F1
#
_cell.length_a   1.000
_cell.length_b   1.000
_cell.length_c   1.000
_cell.angle_alpha   90.00
_cell.angle_beta   90.00
_cell.angle_gamma   90.00
#
_symmetry.space_group_name_H-M   'P 1'
#
loop_
_entity.id
_entity.type
_entity.pdbx_description
1 polymer ?
#
loop_
_entity_poly.entity_id
_entity_poly.type
_entity_poly.pdbx_seq_one_letter_code
_entity_poly.pdbx_strand_id
1 'polypeptide(L)' 'MRNPFELRGKRVLVVGLAKTGVATSLFCAARGAEVTATDARAENEVGDAIVQLRAAGVNLE' A
#
# COMPACT_ATOMS: atom_id res chain seq x y z
N MET A 1 -17.33 17.56 -12.00
CA MET A 1 -17.25 16.11 -12.33
C MET A 1 -16.26 15.46 -11.37
N ARG A 2 -16.53 14.24 -10.87
CA ARG A 2 -15.56 13.50 -10.05
C ARG A 2 -14.41 13.05 -10.97
N ASN A 3 -13.16 13.35 -10.63
CA ASN A 3 -12.00 12.83 -11.36
C ASN A 3 -11.97 11.29 -11.16
N PRO A 4 -12.07 10.48 -12.22
CA PRO A 4 -12.09 9.02 -12.08
C PRO A 4 -10.79 8.44 -11.51
N PHE A 5 -9.71 9.24 -11.48
CA PHE A 5 -8.40 8.85 -10.96
C PHE A 5 -8.10 9.39 -9.56
N GLU A 6 -9.07 10.00 -8.87
CA GLU A 6 -8.87 10.51 -7.50
C GLU A 6 -8.74 9.37 -6.49
N LEU A 7 -7.67 9.40 -5.70
CA LEU A 7 -7.34 8.39 -4.68
C LEU A 7 -7.55 8.89 -3.25
N ARG A 8 -7.65 10.20 -3.03
CA ARG A 8 -7.82 10.78 -1.70
C ARG A 8 -9.12 10.29 -1.05
N GLY A 9 -8.98 9.77 0.18
CA GLY A 9 -10.08 9.19 0.96
C GLY A 9 -10.68 7.92 0.37
N LYS A 10 -9.99 7.26 -0.58
CA LYS A 10 -10.38 5.95 -1.10
C LYS A 10 -9.71 4.85 -0.32
N ARG A 11 -10.44 3.76 -0.10
CA ARG A 11 -9.89 2.51 0.43
C ARG A 11 -9.28 1.72 -0.73
N VAL A 12 -8.00 1.36 -0.60
CA VAL A 12 -7.25 0.63 -1.62
C VAL A 12 -6.67 -0.63 -0.99
N LEU A 13 -6.96 -1.78 -1.60
CA LEU A 13 -6.31 -3.05 -1.28
C LEU A 13 -5.21 -3.32 -2.30
N VAL A 14 -3.99 -3.58 -1.83
CA VAL A 14 -2.87 -4.04 -2.65
C VAL A 14 -2.57 -5.49 -2.30
N VAL A 15 -2.67 -6.38 -3.28
CA VAL A 15 -2.35 -7.81 -3.12
C VAL A 15 -1.02 -8.11 -3.78
N GLY A 16 -0.09 -8.65 -3.00
CA GLY A 16 1.29 -8.90 -3.37
C GLY A 16 2.19 -7.69 -3.09
N LEU A 17 3.26 -7.93 -2.34
CA LEU A 17 4.28 -7.00 -1.87
C LEU A 17 5.67 -7.36 -2.44
N ALA A 18 5.72 -7.76 -3.71
CA ALA A 18 6.95 -7.67 -4.49
C ALA A 18 7.27 -6.18 -4.76
N LYS A 19 8.25 -5.90 -5.63
CA LYS A 19 8.70 -4.53 -5.92
C LYS A 19 7.56 -3.56 -6.30
N THR A 20 6.69 -3.99 -7.22
CA THR A 20 5.57 -3.16 -7.70
C THR A 20 4.46 -2.99 -6.66
N GLY A 21 4.23 -4.02 -5.85
CA GLY A 21 3.23 -3.98 -4.77
C GLY A 21 3.57 -2.94 -3.71
N VAL A 22 4.83 -2.94 -3.28
CA VAL A 22 5.37 -1.93 -2.36
C VAL A 22 5.24 -0.54 -2.98
N ALA A 23 5.71 -0.34 -4.21
CA ALA A 23 5.64 0.94 -4.90
C ALA A 23 4.19 1.45 -5.06
N THR A 24 3.25 0.57 -5.39
CA THR A 24 1.82 0.89 -5.53
C THR A 24 1.21 1.32 -4.20
N SER A 25 1.53 0.59 -3.13
CA SER A 25 1.02 0.89 -1.78
C SER A 25 1.47 2.29 -1.34
N LEU A 26 2.77 2.59 -1.49
CA LEU A 26 3.34 3.90 -1.17
C LEU A 26 2.76 5.01 -2.06
N PHE A 27 2.59 4.76 -3.36
CA PHE A 27 2.01 5.72 -4.31
C PHE A 27 0.58 6.12 -3.94
N CYS A 28 -0.25 5.15 -3.54
CA CYS A 28 -1.63 5.38 -3.13
C CYS A 28 -1.70 6.12 -1.79
N ALA A 29 -0.91 5.70 -0.80
CA ALA A 29 -0.83 6.35 0.51
C ALA A 29 -0.41 7.82 0.37
N ALA A 30 0.60 8.11 -0.45
CA ALA A 30 1.07 9.48 -0.72
C ALA A 30 -0.01 10.39 -1.36
N ARG A 31 -1.06 9.82 -1.97
CA ARG A 31 -2.21 10.56 -2.53
C ARG A 31 -3.39 10.66 -1.56
N GLY A 32 -3.21 10.20 -0.32
CA GLY A 32 -4.22 10.27 0.73
C GLY A 32 -5.25 9.14 0.66
N ALA A 33 -4.92 8.00 0.03
CA ALA A 33 -5.72 6.79 0.14
C ALA A 33 -5.51 6.12 1.50
N GLU A 34 -6.54 5.42 1.96
CA GLU A 34 -6.45 4.47 3.07
C GLU A 34 -6.04 3.11 2.50
N VAL A 35 -4.78 2.74 2.68
CA VAL A 35 -4.20 1.56 2.02
C VAL A 35 -4.07 0.40 3.00
N THR A 36 -4.59 -0.76 2.59
CA THR A 36 -4.25 -2.05 3.18
C THR A 36 -3.46 -2.85 2.15
N ALA A 37 -2.37 -3.47 2.57
CA ALA A 37 -1.57 -4.33 1.72
C ALA A 37 -1.39 -5.71 2.35
N THR A 38 -1.41 -6.74 1.52
CA THR A 38 -1.29 -8.14 1.94
C THR A 38 -0.38 -8.90 0.98
N ASP A 39 0.30 -9.93 1.48
CA ASP A 39 1.11 -10.86 0.71
C ASP A 39 0.91 -12.28 1.27
N ALA A 40 1.10 -13.30 0.43
CA ALA A 40 1.08 -14.69 0.89
C ALA A 40 2.31 -15.01 1.75
N ARG A 41 3.38 -14.24 1.59
CA ARG A 41 4.61 -14.29 2.38
C ARG A 41 4.41 -13.61 3.72
N ALA A 42 5.05 -14.15 4.76
CA ALA A 42 5.08 -13.51 6.07
C ALA A 42 5.91 -12.20 6.03
N GLU A 43 5.68 -11.30 6.99
CA GLU A 43 6.35 -9.98 7.03
C GLU A 43 7.89 -10.09 6.97
N ASN A 44 8.47 -11.11 7.62
CA ASN A 44 9.90 -11.35 7.62
C ASN A 44 10.46 -11.75 6.24
N GLU A 45 9.62 -12.28 5.35
CA GLU A 45 9.97 -12.63 3.96
C GLU A 45 9.80 -11.45 2.99
N VAL A 46 9.00 -10.44 3.36
CA VAL A 46 8.85 -9.18 2.61
C VAL A 46 10.04 -8.25 2.88
N GLY A 47 10.61 -8.32 4.08
CA GLY A 47 11.84 -7.64 4.46
C GLY A 47 11.66 -6.14 4.73
N ASP A 48 12.70 -5.34 4.45
CA ASP A 48 12.80 -3.93 4.86
C ASP A 48 11.68 -3.03 4.32
N ALA A 49 10.98 -3.46 3.27
CA ALA A 49 9.83 -2.75 2.72
C ALA A 49 8.69 -2.58 3.75
N ILE A 50 8.56 -3.50 4.73
CA ILE A 50 7.56 -3.41 5.79
C ILE A 50 7.72 -2.13 6.61
N VAL A 51 8.96 -1.74 6.92
CA VAL A 51 9.25 -0.51 7.69
C VAL A 51 8.77 0.72 6.91
N GLN A 52 9.02 0.75 5.60
CA GLN A 52 8.60 1.85 4.73
C GLN A 52 7.07 1.93 4.62
N LEU A 53 6.39 0.79 4.49
CA LEU A 53 4.93 0.72 4.40
C LEU A 53 4.27 1.20 5.69
N ARG A 54 4.74 0.76 6.86
CA ARG A 54 4.23 1.22 8.16
C ARG A 54 4.47 2.71 8.37
N ALA A 55 5.66 3.21 8.01
CA ALA A 55 5.98 4.65 8.09
C ALA A 55 5.06 5.50 7.19
N ALA A 56 4.59 4.95 6.06
CA ALA A 56 3.63 5.59 5.17
C ALA A 56 2.16 5.45 5.63
N GLY A 57 1.89 4.80 6.77
CA GLY A 57 0.54 4.58 7.28
C GLY A 57 -0.24 3.48 6.53
N VAL A 58 0.45 2.58 5.82
CA VAL A 58 -0.17 1.43 5.17
C VAL A 58 -0.45 0.34 6.21
N ASN A 59 -1.69 -0.15 6.22
CA ASN A 59 -2.07 -1.31 7.03
C ASN A 59 -1.55 -2.60 6.39
N LEU A 60 -1.11 -3.55 7.21
CA LEU A 60 -0.59 -4.84 6.75
C LEU A 60 -1.48 -5.95 7.31
N GLU A 61 -1.92 -6.86 6.43
CA GLU A 61 -2.76 -8.04 6.71
C GLU A 61 -2.09 -9.33 6.23
#